data_AF-X0WKW8-F1
#
_entry.id   AF-X0WKW8-F1
#
_cell.length_a   1.000
_cell.length_b   1.000
_cell.length_c   1.000
_cell.angle_alpha   90.00
_cell.angle_beta   90.00
_cell.angle_gamma   90.00
#
_symmetry.space_group_name_H-M   'P 1'
#
loop_
_entity.id
_entity.type
_entity.pdbx_description
1 polymer ?
#
loop_
_entity_poly.entity_id
_entity_poly.type
_entity_poly.pdbx_seq_one_letter_code
_entity_poly.pdbx_strand_id
1 'polypeptide(L)'
;VFGDLIKEYNLVLFFRSIESIVMSGISLADAVKIAKKTLTNEVFKKALDSIYPNLVHGTPLSETLIPFPNLFPVQTQKIVAVGERTGSSEEIFNRITGHYERAVDYKTRMLTVLIEPMMIVVIGVVIAGLALSVFLPIYQVASLI
;
A
#
# COMPACT_ATOMS: atom_id res chain seq x y z
N VAL A 1 -8.51 -4.67 3.24
CA VAL A 1 -7.96 -3.55 4.04
C VAL A 1 -6.43 -3.55 4.07
N PHE A 2 -5.75 -4.44 4.81
CA PHE A 2 -4.28 -4.44 4.87
C PHE A 2 -3.59 -4.71 3.52
N GLY A 3 -4.09 -5.67 2.75
CA GLY A 3 -3.55 -5.95 1.40
C GLY A 3 -3.65 -4.76 0.45
N ASP A 4 -4.79 -4.07 0.46
CA ASP A 4 -4.98 -2.86 -0.37
C ASP A 4 -4.11 -1.69 0.10
N LEU A 5 -3.95 -1.52 1.42
CA LEU A 5 -3.07 -0.49 1.99
C LEU A 5 -1.62 -0.71 1.57
N ILE A 6 -1.12 -1.95 1.67
CA ILE A 6 0.24 -2.30 1.25
C ILE A 6 0.43 -2.05 -0.25
N LYS A 7 -0.55 -2.44 -1.07
CA LYS A 7 -0.52 -2.22 -2.52
C LYS A 7 -0.45 -0.72 -2.86
N GLU A 8 -1.34 0.08 -2.29
CA GLU A 8 -1.39 1.53 -2.54
C GLU A 8 -0.12 2.22 -2.04
N TYR A 9 0.41 1.82 -0.89
CA TYR A 9 1.68 2.32 -0.36
C TYR A 9 2.86 2.02 -1.31
N ASN A 10 2.94 0.80 -1.84
CA ASN A 10 3.98 0.45 -2.82
C ASN A 10 3.83 1.24 -4.14
N LEU A 11 2.60 1.51 -4.59
CA LEU A 11 2.35 2.36 -5.75
C LEU A 11 2.85 3.80 -5.51
N VAL A 12 2.58 4.37 -4.34
CA VAL A 12 3.08 5.71 -3.96
C VAL A 12 4.60 5.75 -4.01
N LEU A 13 5.28 4.79 -3.36
CA LEU A 13 6.74 4.71 -3.34
C LEU A 13 7.33 4.59 -4.76
N PHE A 14 6.73 3.71 -5.58
CA PHE A 14 7.15 3.49 -6.95
C PHE A 14 7.06 4.76 -7.79
N PHE A 15 5.88 5.38 -7.85
CA PHE A 15 5.65 6.54 -8.72
C PHE A 15 6.40 7.78 -8.24
N ARG A 16 6.49 8.02 -6.93
CA ARG A 16 7.29 9.13 -6.38
C ARG A 16 8.77 8.96 -6.68
N SER A 17 9.28 7.73 -6.60
CA SER A 17 10.67 7.44 -6.94
C SER A 17 10.92 7.65 -8.44
N ILE A 18 10.04 7.14 -9.31
CA ILE A 18 10.17 7.34 -10.76
C ILE A 18 10.13 8.82 -11.11
N GLU A 19 9.16 9.55 -10.57
CA GLU A 19 9.00 10.98 -10.80
C GLU A 19 10.29 11.75 -10.51
N SER A 20 10.85 11.57 -9.31
CA SER A 20 12.10 12.24 -8.92
C SER A 20 13.28 11.88 -9.84
N ILE A 21 13.35 10.63 -10.30
CA ILE A 21 14.43 10.17 -11.17
C ILE A 21 14.26 10.70 -12.59
N VAL A 22 13.05 10.66 -13.14
CA VAL A 22 12.72 11.17 -14.48
C VAL A 22 12.91 12.69 -14.55
N MET A 23 12.52 13.42 -13.50
CA MET A 23 12.77 14.86 -13.39
C MET A 23 14.27 15.20 -13.40
N SER A 24 15.12 14.27 -12.99
CA SER A 24 16.58 14.42 -13.04
C SER A 24 17.16 14.17 -14.45
N GLY A 25 16.32 13.96 -15.46
CA GLY A 25 16.71 13.73 -16.85
C GLY A 25 17.10 12.27 -17.16
N ILE A 26 16.86 11.34 -16.24
CA ILE A 26 17.14 9.91 -16.45
C ILE A 26 16.01 9.28 -17.27
N SER A 27 16.36 8.33 -18.14
CA SER A 27 15.39 7.62 -18.98
C SER A 27 14.32 6.91 -18.14
N LEU A 28 13.09 6.81 -18.66
CA LEU A 28 12.00 6.12 -17.95
C LEU A 28 12.32 4.65 -17.65
N ALA A 29 12.98 3.96 -18.58
CA ALA A 29 13.39 2.56 -18.37
C ALA A 29 14.38 2.42 -17.21
N ASP A 30 15.37 3.30 -17.12
CA ASP A 30 16.32 3.30 -16.01
C ASP A 30 15.68 3.78 -14.71
N ALA A 31 14.75 4.74 -14.79
CA ALA A 31 13.97 5.19 -13.64
C ALA A 31 13.18 4.05 -13.02
N VAL A 32 12.51 3.21 -13.83
CA VAL A 32 11.81 2.01 -13.36
C VAL A 32 12.76 1.02 -12.67
N LYS A 33 13.94 0.80 -13.24
CA LYS A 33 14.96 -0.10 -12.68
C LYS A 33 15.51 0.40 -11.34
N ILE A 34 15.71 1.70 -11.20
CA ILE A 34 16.19 2.33 -9.97
C ILE A 34 15.06 2.37 -8.93
N ALA A 35 13.85 2.78 -9.31
CA ALA A 35 12.67 2.81 -8.45
C ALA A 35 12.29 1.44 -7.92
N LYS A 36 12.54 0.35 -8.65
CA LYS A 36 12.40 -1.02 -8.14
C LYS A 36 13.16 -1.23 -6.82
N LYS A 37 14.31 -0.59 -6.64
CA LYS A 37 15.14 -0.73 -5.42
C LYS A 37 14.53 -0.05 -4.19
N THR A 38 13.59 0.88 -4.36
CA THR A 38 12.91 1.54 -3.24
C THR A 38 11.74 0.72 -2.72
N LEU A 39 11.28 -0.28 -3.47
CA LEU A 39 10.21 -1.15 -3.06
C LEU A 39 10.71 -2.26 -2.14
N THR A 40 9.95 -2.55 -1.08
CA THR A 40 10.20 -3.70 -0.19
C THR A 40 9.41 -4.94 -0.62
N ASN A 41 8.34 -4.77 -1.40
CA ASN A 41 7.47 -5.86 -1.83
C ASN A 41 8.06 -6.65 -3.01
N GLU A 42 8.42 -7.91 -2.76
CA GLU A 42 9.00 -8.81 -3.77
C GLU A 42 8.06 -9.10 -4.96
N VAL A 43 6.74 -9.06 -4.76
CA VAL A 43 5.76 -9.27 -5.84
C VAL A 43 5.83 -8.10 -6.83
N PHE A 44 5.94 -6.86 -6.33
CA PHE A 44 6.16 -5.69 -7.17
C PHE A 44 7.50 -5.77 -7.90
N LYS A 45 8.58 -6.14 -7.21
CA LYS A 45 9.92 -6.25 -7.84
C LYS A 45 9.91 -7.24 -9.02
N LYS A 46 9.30 -8.41 -8.86
CA LYS A 46 9.18 -9.42 -9.92
C LYS A 46 8.37 -8.91 -11.12
N ALA A 47 7.29 -8.17 -10.87
CA ALA A 47 6.53 -7.54 -11.95
C ALA A 47 7.38 -6.51 -12.70
N LEU A 48 8.11 -5.66 -11.97
CA LEU A 48 9.00 -4.66 -12.56
C LEU A 48 10.17 -5.28 -13.35
N ASP A 49 10.68 -6.43 -12.91
CA ASP A 49 11.69 -7.20 -13.66
C ASP A 49 11.16 -7.73 -14.99
N SER A 50 9.85 -8.01 -15.07
CA SER A 50 9.18 -8.39 -16.32
C SER A 50 8.85 -7.18 -17.20
N ILE A 51 8.65 -6.00 -16.60
CA ILE A 51 8.32 -4.74 -17.29
C ILE A 51 9.55 -4.10 -17.93
N TYR A 52 10.69 -4.09 -17.21
CA TYR A 52 11.93 -3.45 -17.65
C TYR A 52 12.38 -3.82 -19.08
N PRO A 53 12.49 -5.11 -19.49
CA PRO A 53 12.93 -5.44 -20.83
C PRO A 53 11.98 -4.91 -21.91
N ASN A 54 10.67 -4.93 -21.67
CA ASN A 54 9.68 -4.41 -22.63
C ASN A 54 9.82 -2.89 -22.82
N LEU A 55 10.07 -2.15 -21.75
CA LEU A 55 10.38 -0.71 -21.82
C LEU A 55 11.64 -0.42 -22.65
N VAL A 56 12.70 -1.23 -22.47
CA VAL A 56 13.93 -1.10 -23.25
C VAL A 56 13.71 -1.41 -24.73
N HIS A 57 12.77 -2.32 -25.05
CA HIS A 57 12.35 -2.61 -26.43
C HIS A 57 11.38 -1.56 -27.01
N GLY A 58 11.05 -0.50 -26.28
CA GLY A 58 10.21 0.60 -26.75
C GLY A 58 8.71 0.36 -26.58
N THR A 59 8.30 -0.67 -25.84
CA THR A 59 6.89 -0.83 -25.46
C THR A 59 6.51 0.28 -24.47
N PRO A 60 5.37 0.99 -24.69
CA PRO A 60 4.90 2.02 -23.77
C PRO A 60 4.70 1.47 -22.34
N LEU A 61 5.07 2.25 -21.33
CA LEU A 61 4.88 1.89 -19.92
C LEU A 61 3.43 1.50 -19.66
N SER A 62 2.47 2.27 -20.17
CA SER A 62 1.04 1.98 -19.99
C SER A 62 0.63 0.57 -20.45
N GLU A 63 1.26 0.06 -21.52
CA GLU A 63 1.02 -1.30 -22.03
C GLU A 63 1.72 -2.37 -21.18
N THR A 64 2.96 -2.09 -20.74
CA THR A 64 3.71 -3.04 -19.89
C THR A 64 3.06 -3.29 -18.53
N LEU A 65 2.21 -2.37 -18.04
CA LEU A 65 1.47 -2.52 -16.78
C LEU A 65 0.21 -3.40 -16.90
N ILE A 66 -0.33 -3.59 -18.11
CA ILE A 66 -1.60 -4.31 -18.37
C ILE A 66 -1.57 -5.76 -17.83
N PRO A 67 -0.49 -6.55 -17.99
CA PRO A 67 -0.43 -7.93 -17.49
C PRO A 67 -0.52 -8.06 -15.96
N PHE A 68 -0.40 -6.95 -15.22
CA PHE A 68 -0.35 -6.92 -13.77
C PHE A 68 -1.50 -6.13 -13.13
N PRO A 69 -2.78 -6.41 -13.45
CA PRO A 69 -3.92 -5.59 -13.03
C PRO A 69 -4.14 -5.59 -11.50
N ASN A 70 -3.66 -6.63 -10.82
CA ASN A 70 -3.73 -6.75 -9.36
C ASN A 70 -2.75 -5.81 -8.64
N LEU A 71 -1.65 -5.44 -9.28
CA LEU A 71 -0.61 -4.56 -8.74
C LEU A 71 -0.77 -3.13 -9.24
N PHE A 72 -1.10 -2.98 -10.52
CA PHE A 72 -1.34 -1.72 -11.19
C PHE A 72 -2.79 -1.67 -11.67
N PRO A 73 -3.72 -1.11 -10.87
CA PRO A 73 -5.12 -1.02 -11.23
C PRO A 73 -5.33 -0.31 -12.57
N VAL A 74 -6.46 -0.59 -13.23
CA VAL A 74 -6.84 0.02 -14.52
C VAL A 74 -6.80 1.55 -14.48
N GLN A 75 -7.10 2.15 -13.33
CA GLN A 75 -7.01 3.60 -13.16
C GLN A 75 -5.57 4.10 -13.31
N THR A 76 -4.59 3.42 -12.69
CA THR A 76 -3.16 3.73 -12.84
C THR A 76 -2.72 3.63 -14.31
N GLN A 77 -3.10 2.55 -14.99
CA GLN A 77 -2.75 2.30 -16.39
C GLN A 77 -3.26 3.44 -17.30
N LYS A 78 -4.51 3.87 -17.09
CA LYS A 78 -5.11 4.98 -17.85
C LYS A 78 -4.40 6.31 -17.60
N ILE A 79 -4.05 6.61 -16.35
CA ILE A 79 -3.38 7.86 -16.00
C ILE A 79 -1.97 7.90 -16.62
N VAL A 80 -1.23 6.78 -16.57
CA VAL A 80 0.07 6.64 -17.26
C VAL A 80 -0.09 6.80 -18.77
N ALA A 81 -1.08 6.14 -19.39
CA ALA A 81 -1.32 6.26 -20.83
C ALA A 81 -1.60 7.70 -21.28
N VAL A 82 -2.29 8.49 -20.45
CA VAL A 82 -2.49 9.92 -20.72
C VAL A 82 -1.16 10.68 -20.64
N GLY A 83 -0.34 10.43 -19.62
CA GLY A 83 0.96 11.09 -19.46
C GLY A 83 1.97 10.78 -20.56
N GLU A 84 1.99 9.53 -21.05
CA GLU A 84 2.83 9.15 -22.19
C GLU A 84 2.44 9.88 -23.48
N ARG A 85 1.14 10.12 -23.69
CA ARG A 85 0.64 10.82 -24.89
C ARG A 85 0.85 12.33 -24.83
N THR A 86 0.71 12.92 -23.65
CA THR A 86 0.84 14.38 -23.48
C THR A 86 2.30 14.82 -23.26
N GLY A 87 3.21 13.88 -22.97
CA GLY A 87 4.59 14.19 -22.59
C GLY A 87 4.71 14.84 -21.21
N SER A 88 3.61 15.10 -20.51
CA SER A 88 3.58 15.72 -19.18
C SER A 88 3.67 14.65 -18.09
N SER A 89 4.85 14.04 -17.95
CA SER A 89 5.07 12.98 -16.97
C SER A 89 4.99 13.49 -15.52
N GLU A 90 5.44 14.72 -15.27
CA GLU A 90 5.47 15.35 -13.95
C GLU A 90 4.07 15.60 -13.35
N GLU A 91 3.15 16.19 -14.12
CA GLU A 91 1.79 16.45 -13.62
C GLU A 91 1.03 15.14 -13.34
N ILE A 92 1.30 14.13 -14.16
CA ILE A 92 0.62 12.85 -14.12
C ILE A 92 1.13 11.98 -12.96
N PHE A 93 2.44 11.94 -12.70
CA PHE A 93 2.97 11.24 -11.54
C PHE A 93 2.50 11.87 -10.24
N ASN A 94 2.53 13.21 -10.10
CA ASN A 94 1.94 13.94 -8.98
C ASN A 94 0.45 13.62 -8.77
N ARG A 95 -0.32 13.46 -9.85
CA ARG A 95 -1.74 13.10 -9.76
C ARG A 95 -1.95 11.68 -9.26
N ILE A 96 -1.14 10.72 -9.72
CA ILE A 96 -1.19 9.32 -9.26
C ILE A 96 -0.79 9.24 -7.79
N THR A 97 0.35 9.81 -7.43
CA THR A 97 0.89 9.78 -6.06
C THR A 97 -0.09 10.46 -5.11
N GLY A 98 -0.55 11.67 -5.43
CA GLY A 98 -1.51 12.38 -4.59
C GLY A 98 -2.85 11.66 -4.41
N HIS A 99 -3.32 10.88 -5.40
CA HIS A 99 -4.51 10.05 -5.24
C HIS A 99 -4.28 8.91 -4.23
N TYR A 100 -3.20 8.15 -4.40
CA TYR A 100 -2.92 7.00 -3.54
C TYR A 100 -2.42 7.39 -2.15
N GLU A 101 -1.70 8.50 -1.99
CA GLU A 101 -1.31 9.04 -0.68
C GLU A 101 -2.53 9.34 0.19
N ARG A 102 -3.53 10.03 -0.37
CA ARG A 102 -4.78 10.29 0.35
C ARG A 102 -5.49 9.00 0.76
N ALA A 103 -5.46 7.96 -0.09
CA ALA A 103 -6.04 6.67 0.23
C ALA A 103 -5.28 5.95 1.36
N VAL A 104 -3.94 5.96 1.31
CA VAL A 104 -3.06 5.40 2.34
C VAL A 104 -3.25 6.13 3.68
N ASP A 105 -3.26 7.45 3.67
CA ASP A 105 -3.45 8.27 4.88
C ASP A 105 -4.82 8.02 5.51
N TYR A 106 -5.87 7.98 4.69
CA TYR A 106 -7.22 7.71 5.14
C TYR A 106 -7.33 6.32 5.80
N LYS A 107 -6.81 5.28 5.12
CA LYS A 107 -6.84 3.92 5.64
C LYS A 107 -5.99 3.76 6.90
N THR A 108 -4.84 4.42 6.96
CA THR A 108 -3.98 4.41 8.16
C THR A 108 -4.69 5.07 9.33
N ARG A 109 -5.36 6.21 9.11
CA ARG A 109 -6.18 6.87 10.13
C ARG A 109 -7.33 5.98 10.61
N MET A 110 -8.03 5.29 9.70
CA MET A 110 -9.07 4.34 10.09
C MET A 110 -8.52 3.21 10.97
N LEU A 111 -7.34 2.67 10.64
CA LEU A 111 -6.69 1.66 11.46
C LEU A 111 -6.38 2.20 12.86
N THR A 112 -5.85 3.43 12.97
CA THR A 112 -5.61 4.08 14.27
C THR A 112 -6.88 4.25 15.09
N VAL A 113 -8.00 4.64 14.46
CA VAL A 113 -9.30 4.78 15.15
C VAL A 113 -9.81 3.43 15.66
N LEU A 114 -9.54 2.32 14.95
CA LEU A 114 -9.94 0.98 15.38
C LEU A 114 -9.09 0.42 16.54
N ILE A 115 -7.91 0.98 16.81
CA ILE A 115 -7.07 0.55 17.93
C ILE A 115 -7.74 0.86 19.27
N GLU A 116 -8.43 2.00 19.40
CA GLU A 116 -9.11 2.41 20.63
C GLU A 116 -10.19 1.40 21.11
N PRO A 117 -11.19 1.01 20.31
CA PRO A 117 -12.17 0.02 20.74
C PRO A 117 -11.56 -1.36 21.00
N MET A 118 -10.52 -1.75 20.25
CA MET A 118 -9.80 -3.01 20.51
C MET A 118 -9.15 -3.00 21.89
N MET A 119 -8.55 -1.88 22.31
CA MET A 119 -7.97 -1.73 23.66
C MET A 119 -9.05 -1.87 24.75
N ILE A 120 -10.22 -1.26 24.57
CA ILE A 120 -11.34 -1.39 25.52
C ILE A 120 -11.79 -2.85 25.65
N VAL A 121 -11.91 -3.57 24.54
CA VAL A 121 -12.28 -5.00 24.55
C VAL A 121 -11.23 -5.84 25.29
N VAL A 122 -9.95 -5.62 25.02
CA VAL A 122 -8.85 -6.34 25.70
C VAL A 122 -8.87 -6.08 27.21
N ILE A 123 -9.00 -4.81 27.62
CA ILE A 123 -9.08 -4.44 29.04
C ILE A 123 -10.33 -5.07 29.69
N GLY A 124 -11.47 -5.06 29.00
CA GLY A 124 -12.71 -5.68 29.47
C GLY A 124 -12.56 -7.17 29.72
N VAL A 125 -11.92 -7.91 28.80
CA VAL A 125 -11.66 -9.35 28.97
C VAL A 125 -10.72 -9.61 30.14
N VAL A 126 -9.66 -8.80 30.31
CA VAL A 126 -8.72 -8.93 31.44
C VAL A 126 -9.45 -8.70 32.77
N ILE A 127 -10.23 -7.62 32.88
CA ILE A 127 -10.97 -7.31 34.10
C ILE A 127 -12.02 -8.39 34.40
N ALA A 128 -12.76 -8.86 33.40
CA ALA A 128 -13.72 -9.94 33.56
C ALA A 128 -13.06 -11.25 34.01
N GLY A 129 -11.90 -11.60 33.43
CA GLY A 129 -11.12 -12.77 33.83
C GLY A 129 -10.63 -12.69 35.28
N LEU A 130 -10.17 -11.52 35.71
CA LEU A 130 -9.79 -11.27 37.11
C LEU A 130 -10.99 -11.39 38.06
N ALA A 131 -12.11 -10.79 37.70
CA ALA A 131 -13.34 -10.87 38.49
C ALA A 131 -13.80 -12.33 38.67
N LEU A 132 -13.88 -13.10 37.58
CA LEU A 132 -14.25 -14.52 37.64
C LEU A 132 -13.28 -15.33 38.52
N SER A 133 -11.98 -15.04 38.44
CA SER A 133 -10.96 -15.72 39.26
C SER A 133 -11.15 -15.48 40.76
N VAL A 134 -11.67 -14.31 41.15
CA VAL A 134 -11.92 -13.97 42.56
C VAL A 134 -13.32 -14.43 43.02
N PHE A 135 -14.36 -14.23 42.21
CA PHE A 135 -15.74 -14.54 42.60
C PHE A 135 -16.05 -16.04 42.64
N LEU A 136 -15.49 -16.83 41.72
CA LEU A 136 -15.74 -18.26 41.65
C LEU A 136 -15.39 -19.01 42.95
N PRO A 137 -14.19 -18.84 43.55
CA PRO A 137 -13.87 -19.50 44.82
C PRO A 137 -14.71 -18.98 45.99
N ILE A 138 -15.05 -17.69 46.03
CA ILE A 138 -15.93 -17.13 47.06
C ILE A 138 -17.31 -17.79 47.01
N TYR A 139 -17.87 -17.93 45.80
CA TYR A 139 -19.17 -18.58 45.60
C TYR A 139 -19.13 -20.06 46.03
N GLN A 140 -18.06 -20.78 45.69
CA GLN A 140 -17.87 -22.16 46.12
C GLN A 140 -17.85 -22.28 47.65
N VAL A 141 -17.07 -21.45 48.35
CA VAL A 141 -17.01 -21.45 49.82
C VAL A 141 -18.35 -21.07 50.44
N ALA A 142 -19.05 -20.06 49.91
CA ALA A 142 -20.34 -19.62 50.43
C ALA A 142 -21.46 -20.66 50.25
N SER A 143 -21.40 -21.48 49.19
CA SER A 143 -22.39 -22.55 48.95
C SER A 143 -22.17 -23.82 49.76
N LEU A 144 -20.99 -23.98 50.37
CA LEU A 144 -20.64 -25.12 51.24
C LEU A 144 -21.05 -24.90 52.71
N ILE A 145 -21.43 -23.68 53.07
CA ILE A 145 -21.96 -23.27 54.38
C ILE A 145 -23.50 -23.27 54.31
#